data_AF-A0A2V5VI53-F1
#
_entry.id   AF-A0A2V5VI53-F1
#
_cell.length_a   1.000
_cell.length_b   1.000
_cell.length_c   1.000
_cell.angle_alpha   90.00
_cell.angle_beta   90.00
_cell.angle_gamma   90.00
#
_symmetry.space_group_name_H-M   'P 1'
#
loop_
_entity.id
_entity.type
_entity.pdbx_description
1 polymer ?
#
loop_
_entity_poly.entity_id
_entity_poly.type
_entity_poly.pdbx_seq_one_letter_code
_entity_poly.pdbx_strand_id
1 'polypeptide(L)'
;AERTFSNLNACNTNPALQKIDKEMAPKLSAHRDAIHLNGKLFARIQQLYDNRDKLGLDPESAYLLERYYKDFVRAGAKLSDPDKEKLKKINVELATLQTQFEQNVLKEKNASSIVVDRKEDLAGLSDNQMASVTAAAKAEHKEGKFVIQLQNTTGQPLLGSLQNRQLRERIMRTSLARNSKGGEFDTRRVVLRTSQLRAEKAKLLGYTNWAAYQLEDQTAHDVPTVNKLLGDLAPPAVANAKREAADMLKIVDQENGRVQVAAWDWDFYSEKVRKARYAFDESELRPYYELNHVILDGVFFAAGKLYGLTFKERHDLPVYQPDVRVFEVYDRDGQPLALFLGDYYARPSKRGGAWMNAYVQQSGLFATKPVVANHLNIPKPPPGEPTLLTHDEVRTAFHEFGHALHGMFSNVKYPRF
;
A
#
# COMPACT_ATOMS: atom_id res chain seq x y z
N ALA A 1 -7.82 -4.58 -19.64
CA ALA A 1 -8.44 -3.25 -19.46
C ALA A 1 -8.61 -2.90 -17.98
N GLU A 2 -9.39 -3.66 -17.20
CA GLU A 2 -9.64 -3.39 -15.77
C GLU A 2 -8.36 -3.24 -14.94
N ARG A 3 -7.41 -4.18 -15.03
CA ARG A 3 -6.13 -4.12 -14.31
C ARG A 3 -5.34 -2.85 -14.60
N THR A 4 -5.17 -2.52 -15.88
CA THR A 4 -4.49 -1.28 -16.30
C THR A 4 -5.20 -0.04 -15.78
N PHE A 5 -6.53 -0.01 -15.83
CA PHE A 5 -7.32 1.10 -15.32
C PHE A 5 -7.13 1.26 -13.80
N SER A 6 -7.27 0.19 -13.01
CA SER A 6 -7.08 0.25 -11.56
C SER A 6 -5.66 0.64 -11.17
N ASN A 7 -4.65 0.12 -11.87
CA ASN A 7 -3.26 0.53 -11.64
C ASN A 7 -3.07 2.02 -11.91
N LEU A 8 -3.57 2.52 -13.05
CA LEU A 8 -3.48 3.93 -13.42
C LEU A 8 -4.25 4.82 -12.44
N ASN A 9 -5.43 4.40 -12.00
CA ASN A 9 -6.23 5.13 -11.03
C ASN A 9 -5.57 5.14 -9.63
N ALA A 10 -4.73 4.17 -9.30
CA ALA A 10 -3.96 4.17 -8.06
C ALA A 10 -2.69 5.05 -8.16
N CYS A 11 -2.00 5.04 -9.30
CA CYS A 11 -0.70 5.69 -9.45
C CYS A 11 -0.78 7.10 -10.05
N ASN A 12 -1.73 7.39 -10.93
CA ASN A 12 -1.85 8.69 -11.61
C ASN A 12 -3.32 9.00 -11.97
N THR A 13 -4.15 9.16 -10.94
CA THR A 13 -5.58 9.50 -11.12
C THR A 13 -5.81 10.95 -11.55
N ASN A 14 -7.02 11.22 -12.03
CA ASN A 14 -7.54 12.55 -12.31
C ASN A 14 -9.08 12.53 -12.18
N PRO A 15 -9.78 13.69 -12.22
CA PRO A 15 -11.23 13.72 -12.06
C PRO A 15 -12.01 12.84 -13.05
N ALA A 16 -11.53 12.67 -14.29
CA ALA A 16 -12.17 11.81 -15.28
C ALA A 16 -12.03 10.32 -14.92
N LEU A 17 -10.83 9.88 -14.51
CA LEU A 17 -10.60 8.52 -14.05
C LEU A 17 -11.41 8.21 -12.78
N GLN A 18 -11.48 9.13 -11.82
CA GLN A 18 -12.29 8.96 -10.61
C GLN A 18 -13.79 8.84 -10.91
N LYS A 19 -14.29 9.60 -11.90
CA LYS A 19 -15.67 9.49 -12.37
C LYS A 19 -15.94 8.12 -12.99
N ILE A 20 -15.05 7.66 -13.88
CA ILE A 20 -15.16 6.32 -14.50
C ILE A 20 -15.13 5.23 -13.43
N ASP A 21 -14.24 5.33 -12.45
CA ASP A 21 -14.10 4.35 -11.37
C ASP A 21 -15.41 4.23 -10.57
N LYS A 22 -16.03 5.37 -10.22
CA LYS A 22 -17.31 5.42 -9.54
C LYS A 22 -18.46 4.82 -10.37
N GLU A 23 -18.47 5.03 -11.68
CA GLU A 23 -19.49 4.48 -12.57
C GLU A 23 -19.29 2.98 -12.84
N MET A 24 -18.05 2.51 -12.88
CA MET A 24 -17.69 1.15 -13.26
C MET A 24 -17.63 0.18 -12.09
N ALA A 25 -17.25 0.62 -10.89
CA ALA A 25 -17.18 -0.23 -9.69
C ALA A 25 -18.45 -1.07 -9.45
N PRO A 26 -19.69 -0.49 -9.42
CA PRO A 26 -20.90 -1.28 -9.25
C PRO A 26 -21.20 -2.22 -10.44
N LYS A 27 -20.88 -1.80 -11.67
CA LYS A 27 -21.08 -2.62 -12.89
C LYS A 27 -20.14 -3.82 -12.91
N LEU A 28 -18.87 -3.63 -12.54
CA LEU A 28 -17.88 -4.71 -12.43
C LEU A 28 -18.24 -5.67 -11.29
N SER A 29 -18.74 -5.17 -10.16
CA SER A 29 -19.30 -6.02 -9.09
C SER A 29 -20.45 -6.88 -9.62
N ALA A 30 -21.44 -6.28 -10.28
CA ALA A 30 -22.57 -6.99 -10.84
C ALA A 30 -22.15 -8.01 -11.92
N HIS A 31 -21.14 -7.69 -12.73
CA HIS A 31 -20.56 -8.60 -13.72
C HIS A 31 -19.94 -9.84 -13.06
N ARG A 32 -19.12 -9.64 -12.00
CA ARG A 32 -18.53 -10.75 -11.24
C ARG A 32 -19.62 -11.61 -10.58
N ASP A 33 -20.67 -10.99 -10.04
CA ASP A 33 -21.80 -11.72 -9.47
C ASP A 33 -22.57 -12.52 -10.52
N ALA A 34 -22.77 -11.97 -11.73
CA ALA A 34 -23.41 -12.67 -12.83
C ALA A 34 -22.66 -13.94 -13.25
N ILE A 35 -21.34 -13.99 -13.03
CA ILE A 35 -20.51 -15.19 -13.27
C ILE A 35 -20.62 -16.15 -12.08
N HIS A 36 -20.27 -15.70 -10.87
CA HIS A 36 -20.11 -16.60 -9.73
C HIS A 36 -21.46 -17.11 -9.17
N LEU A 37 -22.54 -16.36 -9.35
CA LEU A 37 -23.87 -16.75 -8.88
C LEU A 37 -24.68 -17.51 -9.94
N ASN A 38 -24.11 -17.73 -11.13
CA ASN A 38 -24.74 -18.51 -12.19
C ASN A 38 -24.78 -20.00 -11.83
N GLY A 39 -25.96 -20.49 -11.46
CA GLY A 39 -26.14 -21.89 -11.04
C GLY A 39 -25.79 -22.91 -12.13
N LYS A 40 -26.04 -22.60 -13.41
CA LYS A 40 -25.70 -23.51 -14.52
C LYS A 40 -24.18 -23.63 -14.72
N LEU A 41 -23.46 -22.52 -14.57
CA LEU A 41 -22.00 -22.53 -14.63
C LEU A 41 -21.41 -23.26 -13.42
N PHE A 42 -21.91 -22.96 -12.22
CA PHE A 42 -21.46 -23.63 -11.00
C PHE A 42 -21.71 -25.13 -11.04
N ALA A 43 -22.86 -25.59 -11.54
CA ALA A 43 -23.16 -27.03 -11.67
C ALA A 43 -22.12 -27.76 -12.55
N ARG A 44 -21.59 -27.11 -13.59
CA ARG A 44 -20.52 -27.68 -14.43
C ARG A 44 -19.19 -27.77 -13.67
N ILE A 45 -18.83 -26.72 -12.94
CA ILE A 45 -17.62 -26.71 -12.10
C ILE A 45 -17.71 -27.76 -11.00
N GLN A 46 -18.87 -27.84 -10.33
CA GLN A 46 -19.13 -28.83 -9.30
C GLN A 46 -19.06 -30.26 -9.86
N GLN A 47 -19.63 -30.52 -11.04
CA GLN A 47 -19.52 -31.84 -11.67
C GLN A 47 -18.06 -32.24 -11.91
N LEU A 48 -17.20 -31.32 -12.36
CA LEU A 48 -15.77 -31.58 -12.52
C LEU A 48 -15.11 -31.81 -11.17
N TYR A 49 -15.39 -30.95 -10.18
CA TYR A 49 -14.83 -31.05 -8.83
C TYR A 49 -15.19 -32.39 -8.17
N ASP A 50 -16.45 -32.82 -8.25
CA ASP A 50 -16.93 -34.07 -7.65
C ASP A 50 -16.32 -35.32 -8.34
N ASN A 51 -15.87 -35.19 -9.59
CA ASN A 51 -15.21 -36.26 -10.34
C ASN A 51 -13.69 -36.07 -10.48
N ARG A 52 -13.08 -35.10 -9.77
CA ARG A 52 -11.69 -34.65 -10.00
C ARG A 52 -10.65 -35.77 -10.01
N ASP A 53 -10.82 -36.77 -9.15
CA ASP A 53 -9.90 -37.91 -9.02
C ASP A 53 -9.87 -38.82 -10.27
N LYS A 54 -10.89 -38.72 -11.15
CA LYS A 54 -11.01 -39.52 -12.38
C LYS A 54 -10.58 -38.78 -13.64
N LEU A 55 -10.23 -37.49 -13.54
CA LEU A 55 -9.97 -36.63 -14.69
C LEU A 55 -8.52 -36.69 -15.20
N GLY A 56 -7.60 -37.33 -14.47
CA GLY A 56 -6.20 -37.43 -14.86
C GLY A 56 -5.50 -36.07 -14.95
N LEU A 57 -5.89 -35.12 -14.09
CA LEU A 57 -5.33 -33.76 -14.08
C LEU A 57 -3.90 -33.74 -13.53
N ASP A 58 -3.03 -32.95 -14.12
CA ASP A 58 -1.74 -32.60 -13.50
C ASP A 58 -1.96 -31.80 -12.20
N PRO A 59 -0.96 -31.73 -11.30
CA PRO A 59 -1.14 -31.10 -9.98
C PRO A 59 -1.63 -29.64 -10.03
N GLU A 60 -1.15 -28.83 -10.97
CA GLU A 60 -1.56 -27.43 -11.09
C GLU A 60 -3.01 -27.33 -11.59
N SER A 61 -3.40 -28.17 -12.55
CA SER A 61 -4.78 -28.25 -13.05
C SER A 61 -5.76 -28.78 -12.00
N ALA A 62 -5.36 -29.77 -11.21
CA ALA A 62 -6.17 -30.28 -10.10
C ALA A 62 -6.41 -29.18 -9.06
N TYR A 63 -5.35 -28.48 -8.67
CA TYR A 63 -5.45 -27.36 -7.74
C TYR A 63 -6.29 -26.21 -8.30
N LEU A 64 -6.17 -25.89 -9.60
CA LEU A 64 -7.02 -24.89 -10.26
C LEU A 64 -8.50 -25.22 -10.11
N LEU A 65 -8.88 -26.48 -10.32
CA LEU A 65 -10.27 -26.92 -10.19
C LEU A 65 -10.78 -26.76 -8.76
N GLU A 66 -9.98 -27.15 -7.76
CA GLU A 66 -10.31 -26.94 -6.35
C GLU A 66 -10.47 -25.45 -6.03
N ARG A 67 -9.58 -24.61 -6.56
CA ARG A 67 -9.63 -23.16 -6.38
C ARG A 67 -10.88 -22.54 -6.98
N TYR A 68 -11.21 -22.85 -8.23
CA TYR A 68 -12.42 -22.31 -8.85
C TYR A 68 -13.68 -22.79 -8.14
N TYR A 69 -13.75 -24.05 -7.71
CA TYR A 69 -14.86 -24.53 -6.90
C TYR A 69 -14.99 -23.73 -5.60
N LYS A 70 -13.89 -23.57 -4.85
CA LYS A 70 -13.86 -22.79 -3.59
C LYS A 70 -14.25 -21.32 -3.83
N ASP A 71 -13.71 -20.68 -4.86
CA ASP A 71 -14.00 -19.29 -5.22
C ASP A 71 -15.50 -19.10 -5.51
N PHE A 72 -16.15 -20.02 -6.23
CA PHE A 72 -17.60 -19.99 -6.48
C PHE A 72 -18.41 -20.19 -5.20
N VAL A 73 -18.04 -21.17 -4.35
CA VAL A 73 -18.75 -21.42 -3.09
C VAL A 73 -18.68 -20.19 -2.18
N ARG A 74 -17.49 -19.61 -2.01
CA ARG A 74 -17.26 -18.40 -1.20
C ARG A 74 -17.95 -17.17 -1.78
N ALA A 75 -18.10 -17.10 -3.10
CA ALA A 75 -18.87 -16.07 -3.76
C ALA A 75 -20.40 -16.25 -3.63
N GLY A 76 -20.89 -17.35 -3.05
CA GLY A 76 -22.31 -17.60 -2.81
C GLY A 76 -23.02 -18.45 -3.85
N ALA A 77 -22.29 -19.22 -4.68
CA ALA A 77 -22.90 -20.04 -5.73
C ALA A 77 -23.94 -21.05 -5.21
N LYS A 78 -23.75 -21.54 -3.97
CA LYS A 78 -24.63 -22.49 -3.26
C LYS A 78 -25.83 -21.85 -2.56
N LEU A 79 -25.97 -20.52 -2.58
CA LEU A 79 -27.12 -19.84 -1.97
C LEU A 79 -28.42 -20.10 -2.74
N SER A 80 -29.53 -19.92 -2.03
CA SER A 80 -30.86 -19.83 -2.66
C SER A 80 -30.94 -18.61 -3.59
N ASP A 81 -31.82 -18.63 -4.59
CA ASP A 81 -31.99 -17.49 -5.49
C ASP A 81 -32.36 -16.18 -4.75
N PRO A 82 -33.26 -16.19 -3.75
CA PRO A 82 -33.51 -15.00 -2.93
C PRO A 82 -32.28 -14.47 -2.20
N ASP A 83 -31.41 -15.36 -1.70
CA ASP A 83 -30.20 -14.97 -0.98
C ASP A 83 -29.10 -14.48 -1.95
N LYS A 84 -29.04 -15.02 -3.16
CA LYS A 84 -28.20 -14.48 -4.24
C LYS A 84 -28.57 -13.04 -4.57
N GLU A 85 -29.87 -12.71 -4.63
CA GLU A 85 -30.31 -11.32 -4.85
C GLU A 85 -29.94 -10.38 -3.70
N LYS A 86 -30.00 -10.84 -2.46
CA LYS A 86 -29.48 -10.06 -1.31
C LYS A 86 -27.97 -9.85 -1.42
N LEU A 87 -27.23 -10.90 -1.75
CA LEU A 87 -25.77 -10.85 -1.87
C LEU A 87 -25.32 -9.87 -2.96
N LYS A 88 -25.99 -9.86 -4.12
CA LYS A 88 -25.73 -8.91 -5.21
C LYS A 88 -25.85 -7.46 -4.74
N LYS A 89 -26.92 -7.13 -4.02
CA LYS A 89 -27.14 -5.78 -3.48
C LYS A 89 -26.02 -5.39 -2.52
N ILE A 90 -25.64 -6.30 -1.62
CA ILE A 90 -24.52 -6.09 -0.69
C ILE A 90 -23.20 -5.85 -1.44
N ASN A 91 -22.89 -6.66 -2.44
CA ASN A 91 -21.64 -6.55 -3.22
C ASN A 91 -21.55 -5.22 -3.97
N VAL A 92 -22.65 -4.79 -4.62
CA VAL A 92 -22.73 -3.49 -5.32
C VAL A 92 -22.54 -2.32 -4.36
N GLU A 93 -23.17 -2.36 -3.18
CA GLU A 93 -23.03 -1.31 -2.18
C GLU A 93 -21.60 -1.28 -1.61
N LEU A 94 -21.01 -2.45 -1.30
CA LEU A 94 -19.61 -2.56 -0.87
C LEU A 94 -18.63 -2.01 -1.90
N ALA A 95 -18.82 -2.31 -3.19
CA ALA A 95 -17.98 -1.77 -4.26
C ALA A 95 -18.06 -0.24 -4.34
N THR A 96 -19.28 0.30 -4.21
CA THR A 96 -19.52 1.75 -4.21
C THR A 96 -18.85 2.43 -3.01
N LEU A 97 -18.99 1.85 -1.81
CA LEU A 97 -18.41 2.37 -0.58
C LEU A 97 -16.87 2.30 -0.59
N GLN A 98 -16.29 1.24 -1.17
CA GLN A 98 -14.84 1.11 -1.32
C GLN A 98 -14.27 2.21 -2.21
N THR A 99 -14.84 2.43 -3.39
CA THR A 99 -14.44 3.53 -4.29
C THR A 99 -14.61 4.89 -3.60
N GLN A 100 -15.72 5.11 -2.89
CA GLN A 100 -15.94 6.34 -2.13
C GLN A 100 -14.88 6.55 -1.04
N PHE A 101 -14.53 5.50 -0.29
CA PHE A 101 -13.50 5.55 0.75
C PHE A 101 -12.15 5.95 0.17
N GLU A 102 -11.71 5.29 -0.90
CA GLU A 102 -10.41 5.54 -1.54
C GLU A 102 -10.31 6.98 -2.09
N GLN A 103 -11.35 7.45 -2.77
CA GLN A 103 -11.38 8.82 -3.28
C GLN A 103 -11.38 9.85 -2.15
N ASN A 104 -12.15 9.62 -1.08
CA ASN A 104 -12.21 10.54 0.07
C ASN A 104 -10.88 10.59 0.83
N VAL A 105 -10.19 9.46 1.01
CA VAL A 105 -8.86 9.42 1.64
C VAL A 105 -7.85 10.22 0.84
N LEU A 106 -7.82 10.06 -0.49
CA LEU A 106 -6.92 10.83 -1.35
C LEU A 106 -7.22 12.34 -1.30
N LYS A 107 -8.51 12.71 -1.39
CA LYS A 107 -8.95 14.12 -1.35
C LYS A 107 -8.63 14.77 -0.01
N GLU A 108 -8.94 14.13 1.12
CA GLU A 108 -8.60 14.63 2.45
C GLU A 108 -7.09 14.79 2.62
N LYS A 109 -6.30 13.80 2.18
CA LYS A 109 -4.82 13.88 2.25
C LYS A 109 -4.32 15.14 1.55
N ASN A 110 -4.79 15.38 0.32
CA ASN A 110 -4.38 16.54 -0.48
C ASN A 110 -4.91 17.87 0.09
N ALA A 111 -6.11 17.87 0.70
CA ALA A 111 -6.69 19.07 1.32
C ALA A 111 -6.11 19.39 2.71
N SER A 112 -5.50 18.41 3.38
CA SER A 112 -4.99 18.53 4.76
C SER A 112 -3.51 18.91 4.85
N SER A 113 -2.90 19.37 3.74
CA SER A 113 -1.54 19.92 3.74
C SER A 113 -1.41 21.08 4.74
N ILE A 114 -0.31 21.10 5.48
CA ILE A 114 -0.07 22.08 6.54
C ILE A 114 0.77 23.22 5.98
N VAL A 115 0.18 24.42 5.98
CA VAL A 115 0.85 25.64 5.57
C VAL A 115 1.56 26.27 6.78
N VAL A 116 2.83 26.60 6.59
CA VAL A 116 3.70 27.28 7.55
C VAL A 116 4.19 28.58 6.92
N ASP A 117 3.97 29.70 7.60
CA ASP A 117 4.28 31.04 7.05
C ASP A 117 5.73 31.46 7.28
N ARG A 118 6.34 31.04 8.39
CA ARG A 118 7.66 31.51 8.83
C ARG A 118 8.70 30.40 8.77
N LYS A 119 9.89 30.71 8.26
CA LYS A 119 11.00 29.76 8.16
C LYS A 119 11.46 29.29 9.54
N GLU A 120 11.38 30.18 10.54
CA GLU A 120 11.81 29.92 11.91
C GLU A 120 10.96 28.83 12.58
N ASP A 121 9.70 28.66 12.18
CA ASP A 121 8.82 27.61 12.69
C ASP A 121 9.23 26.21 12.19
N LEU A 122 10.13 26.13 11.21
CA LEU A 122 10.69 24.90 10.64
C LEU A 122 12.09 24.57 11.17
N ALA A 123 12.52 25.20 12.28
CA ALA A 123 13.81 24.93 12.89
C ALA A 123 14.04 23.42 13.10
N GLY A 124 15.23 22.94 12.72
CA GLY A 124 15.65 21.54 12.79
C GLY A 124 15.48 20.74 11.50
N LEU A 125 14.77 21.26 10.48
CA LEU A 125 14.78 20.65 9.15
C LEU A 125 16.14 20.83 8.46
N SER A 126 16.62 19.79 7.78
CA SER A 126 17.78 19.86 6.89
C SER A 126 17.47 20.65 5.61
N ASP A 127 18.51 21.05 4.87
CA ASP A 127 18.34 21.79 3.61
C ASP A 127 17.46 21.05 2.60
N ASN A 128 17.59 19.71 2.52
CA ASN A 128 16.74 18.88 1.66
C ASN A 128 15.28 18.86 2.13
N GLN A 129 15.03 18.78 3.43
CA GLN A 129 13.68 18.84 3.99
C GLN A 129 13.07 20.24 3.74
N MET A 130 13.86 21.31 3.89
CA MET A 130 13.46 22.67 3.58
C MET A 130 13.13 22.86 2.09
N ALA A 131 13.96 22.30 1.20
CA ALA A 131 13.72 22.33 -0.24
C ALA A 131 12.43 21.59 -0.62
N SER A 132 12.16 20.44 0.01
CA SER A 132 10.94 19.66 -0.20
C SER A 132 9.67 20.43 0.18
N VAL A 133 9.63 21.05 1.38
CA VAL A 133 8.45 21.83 1.80
C VAL A 133 8.26 23.12 1.00
N THR A 134 9.34 23.66 0.45
CA THR A 134 9.30 24.83 -0.47
C THR A 134 8.77 24.42 -1.84
N ALA A 135 9.25 23.30 -2.38
CA ALA A 135 8.77 22.75 -3.65
C ALA A 135 7.28 22.37 -3.57
N ALA A 136 6.85 21.78 -2.45
CA ALA A 136 5.44 21.50 -2.18
C ALA A 136 4.59 22.79 -2.16
N ALA A 137 5.11 23.88 -1.59
CA ALA A 137 4.41 25.16 -1.59
C ALA A 137 4.20 25.70 -3.01
N LYS A 138 5.22 25.63 -3.87
CA LYS A 138 5.10 25.97 -5.29
C LYS A 138 4.10 25.07 -6.01
N ALA A 139 4.14 23.75 -5.76
CA ALA A 139 3.23 22.79 -6.38
C ALA A 139 1.76 23.00 -5.97
N GLU A 140 1.51 23.58 -4.80
CA GLU A 140 0.17 23.92 -4.30
C GLU A 140 -0.20 25.40 -4.49
N HIS A 141 0.54 26.17 -5.29
CA HIS A 141 0.29 27.60 -5.55
C HIS A 141 0.26 28.47 -4.27
N LYS A 142 1.19 28.18 -3.35
CA LYS A 142 1.38 28.86 -2.07
C LYS A 142 2.80 29.43 -1.96
N GLU A 143 3.31 29.99 -3.05
CA GLU A 143 4.64 30.61 -3.10
C GLU A 143 4.83 31.65 -1.99
N GLY A 144 6.04 31.72 -1.44
CA GLY A 144 6.34 32.55 -0.27
C GLY A 144 5.97 31.91 1.08
N LYS A 145 5.37 30.71 1.08
CA LYS A 145 5.12 29.88 2.26
C LYS A 145 5.85 28.54 2.17
N PHE A 146 5.69 27.72 3.19
CA PHE A 146 6.14 26.33 3.22
C PHE A 146 4.95 25.40 3.40
N VAL A 147 4.97 24.25 2.73
CA VAL A 147 3.88 23.28 2.78
C VAL A 147 4.41 21.91 3.19
N ILE A 148 3.81 21.36 4.25
CA ILE A 148 4.05 20.00 4.71
C ILE A 148 2.87 19.13 4.25
N GLN A 149 3.12 18.27 3.27
CA GLN A 149 2.16 17.29 2.78
C GLN A 149 2.10 16.07 3.70
N LEU A 150 0.89 15.59 4.01
CA LEU A 150 0.72 14.44 4.88
C LEU A 150 0.95 13.11 4.13
N GLN A 151 1.59 12.17 4.83
CA GLN A 151 1.74 10.78 4.41
C GLN A 151 0.60 9.91 4.96
N ASN A 152 0.44 8.69 4.42
CA ASN A 152 -0.67 7.79 4.78
C ASN A 152 -0.62 7.27 6.23
N THR A 153 0.56 7.21 6.83
CA THR A 153 0.78 6.73 8.21
C THR A 153 0.33 7.73 9.26
N THR A 154 0.11 7.27 10.49
CA THR A 154 -0.16 8.16 11.64
C THR A 154 1.05 9.06 11.93
N GLY A 155 2.22 8.45 12.16
CA GLY A 155 3.50 9.16 12.26
C GLY A 155 3.83 9.88 10.96
N GLN A 156 4.44 11.06 11.07
CA GLN A 156 4.77 11.92 9.92
C GLN A 156 6.28 12.18 9.92
N PRO A 157 7.01 11.95 8.80
CA PRO A 157 8.48 11.89 8.82
C PRO A 157 9.21 13.13 9.37
N LEU A 158 8.61 14.32 9.28
CA LEU A 158 9.25 15.55 9.76
C LEU A 158 9.20 15.72 11.29
N LEU A 159 8.42 14.90 12.00
CA LEU A 159 8.26 15.02 13.46
C LEU A 159 9.58 14.77 14.21
N GLY A 160 10.44 13.89 13.71
CA GLY A 160 11.76 13.62 14.31
C GLY A 160 12.71 14.83 14.28
N SER A 161 12.61 15.68 13.26
CA SER A 161 13.54 16.79 13.03
C SER A 161 13.03 18.15 13.54
N LEU A 162 11.70 18.36 13.55
CA LEU A 162 11.11 19.66 13.88
C LEU A 162 11.30 20.02 15.36
N GLN A 163 12.01 21.12 15.65
CA GLN A 163 12.21 21.62 17.01
C GLN A 163 10.95 22.31 17.57
N ASN A 164 10.14 22.94 16.71
CA ASN A 164 8.90 23.60 17.11
C ASN A 164 7.82 22.56 17.51
N ARG A 165 7.62 22.39 18.82
CA ARG A 165 6.65 21.45 19.38
C ARG A 165 5.20 21.74 18.98
N GLN A 166 4.81 23.02 18.88
CA GLN A 166 3.44 23.38 18.47
C GLN A 166 3.17 22.97 17.02
N LEU A 167 4.18 23.11 16.14
CA LEU A 167 4.07 22.63 14.77
C LEU A 167 3.99 21.10 14.72
N ARG A 168 4.81 20.37 15.51
CA ARG A 168 4.69 18.91 15.63
C ARG A 168 3.29 18.47 16.07
N GLU A 169 2.74 19.14 17.09
CA GLU A 169 1.39 18.88 17.59
C GLU A 169 0.33 19.13 16.49
N ARG A 170 0.42 20.26 15.78
CA ARG A 170 -0.48 20.57 14.65
C ARG A 170 -0.40 19.49 13.56
N ILE A 171 0.81 19.00 13.24
CA ILE A 171 1.02 17.92 12.27
C ILE A 171 0.34 16.63 12.71
N MET A 172 0.64 16.15 13.91
CA MET A 172 0.08 14.90 14.42
C MET A 172 -1.45 14.97 14.58
N ARG A 173 -1.98 16.08 15.10
CA ARG A 173 -3.44 16.26 15.21
C ARG A 173 -4.13 16.26 13.86
N THR A 174 -3.54 16.92 12.86
CA THR A 174 -4.07 16.93 11.49
C THR A 174 -4.03 15.52 10.90
N SER A 175 -2.93 14.80 11.10
CA SER A 175 -2.75 13.40 10.67
C SER A 175 -3.80 12.46 11.27
N LEU A 176 -3.96 12.48 12.60
CA LEU A 176 -4.91 11.63 13.33
C LEU A 176 -6.38 11.93 12.99
N ALA A 177 -6.69 13.18 12.67
CA ALA A 177 -8.04 13.61 12.38
C ALA A 177 -8.43 13.46 10.90
N ARG A 178 -7.54 12.99 10.01
CA ARG A 178 -7.88 12.77 8.60
C ARG A 178 -9.16 11.94 8.47
N ASN A 179 -10.05 12.40 7.60
CA ASN A 179 -11.31 11.73 7.23
C ASN A 179 -12.28 11.50 8.41
N SER A 180 -12.12 12.21 9.52
CA SER A 180 -12.95 12.05 10.74
C SER A 180 -13.41 13.37 11.37
N LYS A 181 -13.23 14.51 10.68
CA LYS A 181 -13.62 15.86 11.13
C LYS A 181 -15.06 16.27 10.76
N GLY A 182 -15.84 15.39 10.14
CA GLY A 182 -17.06 15.77 9.42
C GLY A 182 -16.73 16.32 8.02
N GLY A 183 -17.73 16.91 7.35
CA GLY A 183 -17.57 17.46 6.00
C GLY A 183 -17.59 16.42 4.88
N GLU A 184 -17.18 16.85 3.68
CA GLU A 184 -17.30 16.09 2.43
C GLU A 184 -16.45 14.81 2.42
N PHE A 185 -15.28 14.83 3.07
CA PHE A 185 -14.32 13.72 3.04
C PHE A 185 -14.41 12.80 4.26
N ASP A 186 -15.41 12.96 5.13
CA ASP A 186 -15.59 12.09 6.29
C ASP A 186 -15.89 10.65 5.87
N THR A 187 -15.10 9.69 6.36
CA THR A 187 -15.26 8.27 6.03
C THR A 187 -15.89 7.46 7.15
N ARG A 188 -16.24 8.04 8.31
CA ARG A 188 -16.74 7.27 9.47
C ARG A 188 -18.03 6.52 9.14
N ARG A 189 -18.98 7.18 8.45
CA ARG A 189 -20.22 6.53 7.99
C ARG A 189 -19.97 5.47 6.93
N VAL A 190 -19.03 5.71 6.02
CA VAL A 190 -18.61 4.75 4.98
C VAL A 190 -18.02 3.50 5.62
N VAL A 191 -17.11 3.65 6.58
CA VAL A 191 -16.48 2.55 7.33
C VAL A 191 -17.52 1.78 8.15
N LEU A 192 -18.43 2.48 8.86
CA LEU A 192 -19.47 1.84 9.64
C LEU A 192 -20.39 0.98 8.75
N ARG A 193 -20.87 1.54 7.64
CA ARG A 193 -21.74 0.82 6.71
C ARG A 193 -21.01 -0.35 6.05
N THR A 194 -19.75 -0.17 5.66
CA THR A 194 -18.90 -1.24 5.11
C THR A 194 -18.77 -2.40 6.10
N SER A 195 -18.54 -2.12 7.39
CA SER A 195 -18.44 -3.14 8.44
C SER A 195 -19.76 -3.88 8.66
N GLN A 196 -20.89 -3.18 8.65
CA GLN A 196 -22.22 -3.78 8.75
C GLN A 196 -22.48 -4.73 7.57
N LEU A 197 -22.26 -4.27 6.33
CA LEU A 197 -22.43 -5.07 5.12
C LEU A 197 -21.52 -6.29 5.08
N ARG A 198 -20.27 -6.17 5.55
CA ARG A 198 -19.35 -7.29 5.67
C ARG A 198 -19.86 -8.34 6.68
N ALA A 199 -20.41 -7.91 7.80
CA ALA A 199 -21.02 -8.82 8.78
C ALA A 199 -22.29 -9.50 8.21
N GLU A 200 -23.17 -8.74 7.56
CA GLU A 200 -24.36 -9.25 6.87
C GLU A 200 -23.99 -10.29 5.79
N LYS A 201 -22.99 -9.96 4.95
CA LYS A 201 -22.47 -10.86 3.91
C LYS A 201 -21.91 -12.15 4.49
N ALA A 202 -21.08 -12.07 5.53
CA ALA A 202 -20.51 -13.25 6.18
C ALA A 202 -21.61 -14.17 6.72
N LYS A 203 -22.61 -13.61 7.41
CA LYS A 203 -23.76 -14.36 7.93
C LYS A 203 -24.56 -15.02 6.80
N LEU A 204 -24.82 -14.28 5.72
CA LEU A 204 -25.53 -14.80 4.55
C LEU A 204 -24.80 -16.00 3.93
N LEU A 205 -23.47 -15.97 3.93
CA LEU A 205 -22.60 -17.04 3.44
C LEU A 205 -22.37 -18.17 4.46
N GLY A 206 -22.99 -18.12 5.64
CA GLY A 206 -22.89 -19.16 6.67
C GLY A 206 -21.71 -19.03 7.65
N TYR A 207 -21.01 -17.90 7.65
CA TYR A 207 -19.90 -17.63 8.57
C TYR A 207 -20.36 -16.82 9.80
N THR A 208 -19.68 -17.04 10.93
CA THR A 208 -19.99 -16.36 12.20
C THR A 208 -19.69 -14.86 12.16
N ASN A 209 -18.66 -14.46 11.42
CA ASN A 209 -18.27 -13.07 11.22
C ASN A 209 -17.40 -12.92 9.96
N TRP A 210 -17.10 -11.68 9.58
CA TRP A 210 -16.28 -11.37 8.41
C TRP A 210 -14.85 -11.92 8.49
N ALA A 211 -14.24 -11.96 9.67
CA ALA A 211 -12.89 -12.49 9.84
C ALA A 211 -12.85 -13.99 9.58
N ALA A 212 -13.82 -14.76 10.06
CA ALA A 212 -13.95 -16.19 9.76
C ALA A 212 -14.12 -16.44 8.25
N TYR A 213 -14.95 -15.63 7.57
CA TYR A 213 -15.06 -15.69 6.11
C TYR A 213 -13.71 -15.41 5.41
N GLN A 214 -12.96 -14.39 5.83
CA GLN A 214 -11.69 -14.06 5.20
C GLN A 214 -10.60 -15.12 5.47
N LEU A 215 -10.49 -15.61 6.70
CA LEU A 215 -9.39 -16.47 7.14
C LEU A 215 -9.48 -17.90 6.62
N GLU A 216 -10.66 -18.40 6.24
CA GLU A 216 -10.80 -19.71 5.59
C GLU A 216 -9.92 -19.85 4.34
N ASP A 217 -9.62 -18.73 3.67
CA ASP A 217 -8.77 -18.68 2.48
C ASP A 217 -7.40 -18.05 2.72
N GLN A 218 -6.99 -17.96 3.99
CA GLN A 218 -5.64 -17.55 4.40
C GLN A 218 -4.89 -18.74 5.01
N THR A 219 -3.56 -18.65 5.04
CA THR A 219 -2.70 -19.68 5.66
C THR A 219 -2.89 -19.78 7.18
N ALA A 220 -3.43 -18.74 7.82
CA ALA A 220 -3.74 -18.75 9.25
C ALA A 220 -5.04 -19.50 9.58
N HIS A 221 -5.89 -19.78 8.59
CA HIS A 221 -7.12 -20.57 8.64
C HIS A 221 -8.28 -20.09 9.54
N ASP A 222 -8.01 -19.60 10.75
CA ASP A 222 -9.05 -19.25 11.72
C ASP A 222 -8.71 -18.07 12.65
N VAL A 223 -9.77 -17.52 13.26
CA VAL A 223 -9.69 -16.35 14.15
C VAL A 223 -8.91 -16.64 15.44
N PRO A 224 -9.12 -17.77 16.15
CA PRO A 224 -8.33 -18.08 17.35
C PRO A 224 -6.83 -18.10 17.12
N THR A 225 -6.35 -18.66 16.00
CA THR A 225 -4.94 -18.74 15.65
C THR A 225 -4.34 -17.34 15.49
N VAL A 226 -5.01 -16.46 14.76
CA VAL A 226 -4.57 -15.06 14.58
C VAL A 226 -4.56 -14.30 15.91
N ASN A 227 -5.64 -14.41 16.69
CA ASN A 227 -5.73 -13.73 17.99
C ASN A 227 -4.68 -14.23 18.99
N LYS A 228 -4.36 -15.53 18.97
CA LYS A 228 -3.29 -16.10 19.79
C LYS A 228 -1.94 -15.50 19.40
N LEU A 229 -1.60 -15.52 18.11
CA LEU A 229 -0.32 -14.96 17.62
C LEU A 229 -0.18 -13.48 18.01
N LEU A 230 -1.20 -12.66 17.76
CA LEU A 230 -1.17 -11.25 18.13
C LEU A 230 -1.16 -11.04 19.65
N GLY A 231 -1.90 -11.88 20.39
CA GLY A 231 -1.95 -11.89 21.85
C GLY A 231 -0.63 -12.29 22.50
N ASP A 232 0.16 -13.18 21.88
CA ASP A 232 1.49 -13.58 22.33
C ASP A 232 2.53 -12.47 22.07
N LEU A 233 2.37 -11.72 20.97
CA LEU A 233 3.28 -10.62 20.60
C LEU A 233 2.99 -9.32 21.37
N ALA A 234 1.74 -9.06 21.75
CA ALA A 234 1.34 -7.79 22.33
C ALA A 234 1.99 -7.47 23.70
N PRO A 235 2.03 -8.39 24.69
CA PRO A 235 2.67 -8.12 25.98
C PRO A 235 4.15 -7.71 25.88
N PRO A 236 5.03 -8.44 25.17
CA PRO A 236 6.43 -8.03 25.04
C PRO A 236 6.59 -6.74 24.23
N ALA A 237 5.76 -6.52 23.19
CA ALA A 237 5.79 -5.27 22.43
C ALA A 237 5.41 -4.06 23.30
N VAL A 238 4.35 -4.16 24.11
CA VAL A 238 3.94 -3.11 25.05
C VAL A 238 4.99 -2.88 26.14
N ALA A 239 5.63 -3.95 26.63
CA ALA A 239 6.73 -3.83 27.59
C ALA A 239 7.92 -3.06 26.99
N ASN A 240 8.27 -3.33 25.73
CA ASN A 240 9.32 -2.59 25.00
C ASN A 240 8.94 -1.11 24.83
N ALA A 241 7.73 -0.82 24.33
CA ALA A 241 7.26 0.55 24.15
C ALA A 241 7.26 1.36 25.47
N LYS A 242 6.92 0.72 26.61
CA LYS A 242 7.02 1.36 27.92
C LYS A 242 8.47 1.67 28.33
N ARG A 243 9.42 0.78 28.02
CA ARG A 243 10.84 1.02 28.26
C ARG A 243 11.37 2.15 27.38
N GLU A 244 11.00 2.18 26.11
CA GLU A 244 11.34 3.26 25.18
C GLU A 244 10.78 4.61 25.65
N ALA A 245 9.52 4.65 26.08
CA ALA A 245 8.93 5.86 26.66
C ALA A 245 9.67 6.33 27.93
N ALA A 246 10.09 5.40 28.80
CA ALA A 246 10.89 5.73 29.97
C ALA A 246 12.28 6.29 29.59
N ASP A 247 12.89 5.80 28.52
CA ASP A 247 14.15 6.34 28.01
C ASP A 247 13.98 7.75 27.44
N MET A 248 12.86 8.05 26.78
CA MET A 248 12.53 9.41 26.34
C MET A 248 12.35 10.36 27.52
N LEU A 249 11.68 9.92 28.59
CA LEU A 249 11.50 10.75 29.79
C LEU A 249 12.83 11.11 30.46
N LYS A 250 13.82 10.21 30.47
CA LYS A 250 15.18 10.53 30.96
C LYS A 250 15.82 11.67 30.17
N ILE A 251 15.63 11.73 28.86
CA ILE A 251 16.11 12.85 28.03
C ILE A 251 15.36 14.14 28.38
N VAL A 252 14.04 14.08 28.55
CA VAL A 252 13.24 15.26 28.99
C VAL A 252 13.77 15.82 30.30
N ASP A 253 14.03 14.96 31.29
CA ASP A 253 14.53 15.35 32.61
C ASP A 253 15.93 15.98 32.51
N GLN A 254 16.83 15.41 31.70
CA GLN A 254 18.18 15.95 31.46
C GLN A 254 18.16 17.35 30.82
N GLU A 255 17.16 17.63 30.00
CA GLU A 255 16.97 18.94 29.37
C GLU A 255 16.27 19.96 30.29
N ASN A 256 16.04 19.61 31.56
CA ASN A 256 15.22 20.36 32.52
C ASN A 256 13.80 20.66 31.98
N GLY A 257 13.31 19.82 31.07
CA GLY A 257 11.97 19.91 30.52
C GLY A 257 10.92 19.44 31.53
N ARG A 258 9.70 19.98 31.42
CA ARG A 258 8.53 19.52 32.19
C ARG A 258 7.41 19.05 31.27
N VAL A 259 7.77 18.35 30.20
CA VAL A 259 6.84 17.96 29.13
C VAL A 259 6.44 16.51 29.30
N GLN A 260 5.14 16.24 29.36
CA GLN A 260 4.62 14.89 29.16
C GLN A 260 4.77 14.53 27.68
N VAL A 261 5.54 13.47 27.39
CA VAL A 261 5.72 12.97 26.02
C VAL A 261 4.36 12.55 25.46
N ALA A 262 3.97 13.18 24.36
CA ALA A 262 2.77 12.86 23.60
C ALA A 262 3.12 12.23 22.24
N ALA A 263 2.12 11.82 21.46
CA ALA A 263 2.33 11.18 20.16
C ALA A 263 3.17 12.03 19.19
N TRP A 264 3.05 13.36 19.22
CA TRP A 264 3.84 14.28 18.40
C TRP A 264 5.27 14.53 18.91
N ASP A 265 5.62 13.99 20.08
CA ASP A 265 6.94 14.09 20.67
C ASP A 265 7.76 12.80 20.50
N TRP A 266 7.11 11.68 20.14
CA TRP A 266 7.73 10.35 20.11
C TRP A 266 8.95 10.29 19.18
N ASP A 267 8.79 10.65 17.90
CA ASP A 267 9.89 10.59 16.92
C ASP A 267 11.02 11.55 17.31
N PHE A 268 10.68 12.74 17.79
CA PHE A 268 11.65 13.76 18.21
C PHE A 268 12.54 13.28 19.37
N TYR A 269 11.93 12.72 20.43
CA TYR A 269 12.72 12.17 21.55
C TYR A 269 13.36 10.83 21.23
N SER A 270 12.80 10.04 20.30
CA SER A 270 13.46 8.82 19.80
C SER A 270 14.82 9.15 19.18
N GLU A 271 14.90 10.20 18.35
CA GLU A 271 16.17 10.64 17.76
C GLU A 271 17.15 11.17 18.81
N LYS A 272 16.68 11.87 19.85
CA LYS A 272 17.54 12.27 20.96
C LYS A 272 18.07 11.08 21.77
N VAL A 273 17.22 10.10 22.06
CA VAL A 273 17.64 8.85 22.74
C VAL A 273 18.67 8.11 21.89
N ARG A 274 18.43 7.99 20.58
CA ARG A 274 19.35 7.35 19.63
C ARG A 274 20.71 8.04 19.64
N LYS A 275 20.73 9.37 19.53
CA LYS A 275 21.96 10.18 19.57
C LYS A 275 22.70 10.02 20.89
N ALA A 276 22.00 10.09 22.02
CA ALA A 276 22.60 9.95 23.34
C ALA A 276 23.17 8.54 23.58
N ARG A 277 22.50 7.50 23.08
CA ARG A 277 22.88 6.09 23.30
C ARG A 277 23.98 5.60 22.37
N TYR A 278 23.95 6.03 21.11
CA TYR A 278 24.79 5.47 20.05
C TYR A 278 25.77 6.47 19.45
N ALA A 279 25.75 7.73 19.87
CA ALA A 279 26.47 8.83 19.21
C ALA A 279 26.20 8.86 17.69
N PHE A 280 24.96 8.54 17.30
CA PHE A 280 24.54 8.35 15.93
C PHE A 280 23.24 9.10 15.64
N ASP A 281 23.22 9.82 14.53
CA ASP A 281 22.07 10.52 13.99
C ASP A 281 21.68 9.85 12.66
N GLU A 282 20.43 9.38 12.53
CA GLU A 282 19.99 8.69 11.32
C GLU A 282 20.07 9.59 10.07
N SER A 283 19.99 10.91 10.25
CA SER A 283 20.13 11.87 9.14
C SER A 283 21.52 11.85 8.50
N GLU A 284 22.55 11.41 9.22
CA GLU A 284 23.93 11.26 8.71
C GLU A 284 24.04 10.15 7.65
N LEU A 285 23.09 9.20 7.61
CA LEU A 285 23.06 8.16 6.58
C LEU A 285 22.46 8.63 5.26
N ARG A 286 21.64 9.68 5.25
CA ARG A 286 20.89 10.09 4.04
C ARG A 286 21.80 10.37 2.83
N PRO A 287 22.97 11.04 2.97
CA PRO A 287 23.88 11.24 1.85
C PRO A 287 24.39 9.94 1.20
N TYR A 288 24.35 8.81 1.93
CA TYR A 288 24.76 7.50 1.43
C TYR A 288 23.60 6.69 0.82
N TYR A 289 22.36 7.18 0.94
CA TYR A 289 21.16 6.53 0.42
C TYR A 289 20.53 7.33 -0.72
N GLU A 290 21.32 7.64 -1.75
CA GLU A 290 20.78 8.23 -2.99
C GLU A 290 19.98 7.18 -3.78
N LEU A 291 18.81 7.56 -4.30
CA LEU A 291 17.84 6.64 -4.91
C LEU A 291 18.44 5.79 -6.04
N ASN A 292 19.23 6.37 -6.95
CA ASN A 292 19.83 5.59 -8.04
C ASN A 292 20.81 4.56 -7.50
N HIS A 293 21.67 4.93 -6.55
CA HIS A 293 22.58 3.98 -5.89
C HIS A 293 21.81 2.88 -5.15
N VAL A 294 20.73 3.23 -4.44
CA VAL A 294 19.88 2.25 -3.73
C VAL A 294 19.24 1.26 -4.71
N ILE A 295 18.72 1.73 -5.84
CA ILE A 295 18.06 0.86 -6.82
C ILE A 295 19.07 0.04 -7.63
N LEU A 296 20.10 0.66 -8.20
CA LEU A 296 21.04 0.02 -9.11
C LEU A 296 22.09 -0.81 -8.37
N ASP A 297 22.74 -0.21 -7.37
CA ASP A 297 23.88 -0.80 -6.66
C ASP A 297 23.47 -1.55 -5.39
N GLY A 298 22.23 -1.35 -4.94
CA GLY A 298 21.62 -2.08 -3.82
C GLY A 298 20.66 -3.17 -4.30
N VAL A 299 19.45 -2.76 -4.69
CA VAL A 299 18.32 -3.67 -4.99
C VAL A 299 18.64 -4.58 -6.19
N PHE A 300 19.03 -4.00 -7.32
CA PHE A 300 19.35 -4.78 -8.53
C PHE A 300 20.63 -5.57 -8.38
N PHE A 301 21.66 -5.01 -7.75
CA PHE A 301 22.89 -5.74 -7.42
C PHE A 301 22.60 -6.99 -6.57
N ALA A 302 21.81 -6.86 -5.50
CA ALA A 302 21.44 -8.00 -4.65
C ALA A 302 20.70 -9.08 -5.44
N ALA A 303 19.76 -8.68 -6.31
CA ALA A 303 19.04 -9.62 -7.16
C ALA A 303 19.93 -10.28 -8.23
N GLY A 304 20.88 -9.54 -8.79
CA GLY A 304 21.90 -10.08 -9.69
C GLY A 304 22.80 -11.09 -8.99
N LYS A 305 23.24 -10.82 -7.76
CA LYS A 305 24.05 -11.74 -6.96
C LYS A 305 23.31 -13.00 -6.55
N LEU A 306 22.05 -12.86 -6.13
CA LEU A 306 21.28 -13.98 -5.59
C LEU A 306 20.63 -14.83 -6.68
N TYR A 307 20.14 -14.21 -7.76
CA TYR A 307 19.32 -14.89 -8.76
C TYR A 307 19.92 -14.89 -10.18
N GLY A 308 20.96 -14.09 -10.43
CA GLY A 308 21.59 -13.95 -11.75
C GLY A 308 20.88 -12.95 -12.67
N LEU A 309 19.96 -12.13 -12.15
CA LEU A 309 19.23 -11.14 -12.96
C LEU A 309 20.14 -10.00 -13.45
N THR A 310 19.87 -9.52 -14.65
CA THR A 310 20.44 -8.26 -15.18
C THR A 310 19.36 -7.32 -15.66
N PHE A 311 19.64 -6.02 -15.63
CA PHE A 311 18.66 -4.96 -15.83
C PHE A 311 19.16 -3.98 -16.87
N LYS A 312 18.32 -3.67 -17.87
CA LYS A 312 18.60 -2.65 -18.87
C LYS A 312 17.49 -1.61 -18.84
N GLU A 313 17.84 -0.37 -18.51
CA GLU A 313 16.89 0.73 -18.56
C GLU A 313 16.48 1.03 -20.02
N ARG A 314 15.19 1.30 -20.22
CA ARG A 314 14.55 1.52 -21.51
C ARG A 314 13.84 2.87 -21.49
N HIS A 315 14.25 3.77 -22.39
CA HIS A 315 13.67 5.10 -22.54
C HIS A 315 12.76 5.22 -23.78
N ASP A 316 12.67 4.16 -24.58
CA ASP A 316 11.88 4.09 -25.81
C ASP A 316 10.44 3.62 -25.57
N LEU A 317 10.11 3.20 -24.35
CA LEU A 317 8.79 2.67 -23.99
C LEU A 317 7.87 3.77 -23.44
N PRO A 318 6.56 3.71 -23.73
CA PRO A 318 5.61 4.70 -23.24
C PRO A 318 5.42 4.58 -21.72
N VAL A 319 5.36 5.72 -21.05
CA VAL A 319 5.12 5.83 -19.61
C VAL A 319 3.89 6.68 -19.32
N TYR A 320 3.18 6.38 -18.22
CA TYR A 320 1.97 7.11 -17.82
C TYR A 320 2.27 8.38 -17.02
N GLN A 321 3.50 8.54 -16.51
CA GLN A 321 4.03 9.83 -16.07
C GLN A 321 5.55 9.92 -16.33
N PRO A 322 6.12 11.13 -16.50
CA PRO A 322 7.51 11.32 -16.92
C PRO A 322 8.57 10.73 -15.98
N ASP A 323 8.29 10.62 -14.68
CA ASP A 323 9.26 10.10 -13.70
C ASP A 323 9.30 8.55 -13.62
N VAL A 324 8.47 7.84 -14.40
CA VAL A 324 8.52 6.37 -14.42
C VAL A 324 9.79 5.94 -15.13
N ARG A 325 10.53 5.03 -14.50
CA ARG A 325 11.64 4.33 -15.12
C ARG A 325 11.20 2.94 -15.55
N VAL A 326 11.62 2.50 -16.72
CA VAL A 326 11.29 1.17 -17.24
C VAL A 326 12.57 0.39 -17.43
N PHE A 327 12.60 -0.84 -16.93
CA PHE A 327 13.73 -1.75 -17.05
C PHE A 327 13.28 -3.03 -17.71
N GLU A 328 14.01 -3.45 -18.74
CA GLU A 328 13.95 -4.82 -19.24
C GLU A 328 14.83 -5.69 -18.34
N VAL A 329 14.25 -6.76 -17.83
CA VAL A 329 14.88 -7.69 -16.89
C VAL A 329 15.21 -8.97 -17.64
N TYR A 330 16.46 -9.42 -17.53
CA TYR A 330 16.94 -10.66 -18.14
C TYR A 330 17.30 -11.67 -17.06
N ASP A 331 16.99 -12.94 -17.30
CA ASP A 331 17.38 -14.05 -16.42
C ASP A 331 18.87 -14.41 -16.62
N ARG A 332 19.39 -15.32 -15.79
CA ARG A 332 20.78 -15.78 -15.75
C ARG A 332 21.31 -16.33 -17.08
N ASP A 333 20.42 -16.79 -17.95
CA ASP A 333 20.72 -17.34 -19.28
C ASP A 333 20.70 -16.26 -20.37
N GLY A 334 20.45 -15.00 -20.00
CA GLY A 334 20.35 -13.86 -20.90
C GLY A 334 18.99 -13.74 -21.60
N GLN A 335 18.01 -14.59 -21.29
CA GLN A 335 16.67 -14.47 -21.89
C GLN A 335 15.86 -13.36 -21.24
N PRO A 336 15.04 -12.61 -22.00
CA PRO A 336 14.12 -11.62 -21.42
C PRO A 336 13.15 -12.30 -20.45
N LEU A 337 13.09 -11.83 -19.21
CA LEU A 337 12.22 -12.36 -18.16
C LEU A 337 10.96 -11.49 -18.02
N ALA A 338 11.13 -10.18 -17.87
CA ALA A 338 10.04 -9.27 -17.51
C ALA A 338 10.31 -7.82 -17.96
N LEU A 339 9.27 -6.99 -17.91
CA LEU A 339 9.44 -5.55 -17.76
C LEU A 339 9.14 -5.13 -16.32
N PHE A 340 10.02 -4.31 -15.75
CA PHE A 340 9.88 -3.72 -14.42
C PHE A 340 9.73 -2.21 -14.53
N LEU A 341 8.72 -1.64 -13.89
CA LEU A 341 8.50 -0.19 -13.82
C LEU A 341 8.77 0.30 -12.40
N GLY A 342 9.58 1.36 -12.27
CA GLY A 342 9.83 2.06 -11.01
C GLY A 342 9.14 3.43 -11.00
N ASP A 343 8.23 3.64 -10.05
CA ASP A 343 7.49 4.90 -9.86
C ASP A 343 7.62 5.39 -8.41
N TYR A 344 8.72 6.10 -8.13
CA TYR A 344 9.21 6.28 -6.76
C TYR A 344 8.63 7.48 -5.99
N TYR A 345 8.16 8.52 -6.70
CA TYR A 345 7.88 9.81 -6.07
C TYR A 345 6.42 10.00 -5.65
N ALA A 346 6.22 10.65 -4.51
CA ALA A 346 4.92 11.12 -4.06
C ALA A 346 4.37 12.21 -4.99
N ARG A 347 3.04 12.21 -5.18
CA ARG A 347 2.33 13.26 -5.92
C ARG A 347 0.83 13.27 -5.59
N PRO A 348 0.10 14.38 -5.83
CA PRO A 348 -1.33 14.48 -5.52
C PRO A 348 -2.22 13.46 -6.25
N SER A 349 -1.82 12.99 -7.44
CA SER A 349 -2.55 12.00 -8.23
C SER A 349 -2.27 10.54 -7.83
N LYS A 350 -1.38 10.30 -6.87
CA LYS A 350 -0.97 8.97 -6.41
C LYS A 350 -1.51 8.68 -5.00
N ARG A 351 -2.05 7.47 -4.79
CA ARG A 351 -2.42 7.00 -3.44
C ARG A 351 -1.18 6.86 -2.54
N GLY A 352 -1.36 7.02 -1.24
CA GLY A 352 -0.25 6.90 -0.28
C GLY A 352 0.23 5.46 -0.07
N GLY A 353 1.37 5.31 0.62
CA GLY A 353 1.99 4.02 0.93
C GLY A 353 3.01 3.55 -0.12
N ALA A 354 3.31 2.26 -0.13
CA ALA A 354 4.07 1.60 -1.18
C ALA A 354 3.34 0.31 -1.59
N TRP A 355 3.48 -0.09 -2.84
CA TRP A 355 2.91 -1.34 -3.33
C TRP A 355 3.56 -1.81 -4.63
N MET A 356 3.37 -3.10 -4.90
CA MET A 356 3.65 -3.74 -6.18
C MET A 356 2.35 -4.08 -6.90
N ASN A 357 2.35 -3.99 -8.24
CA ASN A 357 1.30 -4.57 -9.07
C ASN A 357 1.84 -5.15 -10.37
N ALA A 358 1.05 -6.01 -11.01
CA ALA A 358 1.24 -6.43 -12.40
C ALA A 358 0.34 -5.61 -13.34
N TYR A 359 0.86 -5.23 -14.51
CA TYR A 359 0.06 -4.81 -15.68
C TYR A 359 -0.27 -6.02 -16.55
N VAL A 360 0.71 -6.92 -16.72
CA VAL A 360 0.56 -8.23 -17.34
C VAL A 360 1.08 -9.26 -16.34
N GLN A 361 0.27 -10.28 -16.05
CA GLN A 361 0.71 -11.41 -15.23
C GLN A 361 1.44 -12.42 -16.11
N GLN A 362 2.39 -13.15 -15.54
CA GLN A 362 2.93 -14.33 -16.21
C GLN A 362 1.82 -15.38 -16.36
N SER A 363 1.80 -16.07 -17.49
CA SER A 363 0.91 -17.23 -17.69
C SER A 363 1.41 -18.10 -18.82
N GLY A 364 1.56 -19.39 -18.56
CA GLY A 364 1.82 -20.40 -19.60
C GLY A 364 0.65 -20.56 -20.57
N LEU A 365 -0.60 -20.49 -20.07
CA LEU A 365 -1.82 -20.63 -20.88
C LEU A 365 -1.93 -19.54 -21.95
N PHE A 366 -1.59 -18.30 -21.61
CA PHE A 366 -1.64 -17.16 -22.54
C PHE A 366 -0.28 -16.80 -23.14
N ALA A 367 0.77 -17.57 -22.80
CA ALA A 367 2.16 -17.30 -23.20
C ALA A 367 2.60 -15.85 -22.90
N THR A 368 2.16 -15.28 -21.77
CA THR A 368 2.49 -13.91 -21.38
C THR A 368 3.69 -13.87 -20.43
N LYS A 369 4.60 -12.93 -20.68
CA LYS A 369 5.66 -12.55 -19.72
C LYS A 369 5.17 -11.44 -18.80
N PRO A 370 5.64 -11.39 -17.55
CA PRO A 370 5.16 -10.42 -16.58
C PRO A 370 5.65 -9.00 -16.89
N VAL A 371 4.74 -8.03 -16.71
CA VAL A 371 5.05 -6.60 -16.67
C VAL A 371 4.61 -6.11 -15.31
N VAL A 372 5.57 -5.80 -14.44
CA VAL A 372 5.32 -5.48 -13.03
C VAL A 372 5.85 -4.09 -12.68
N ALA A 373 5.33 -3.52 -11.59
CA ALA A 373 5.72 -2.19 -11.15
C ALA A 373 5.83 -2.11 -9.64
N ASN A 374 6.74 -1.25 -9.17
CA ASN A 374 6.80 -0.80 -7.79
C ASN A 374 6.48 0.68 -7.72
N HIS A 375 5.65 1.04 -6.73
CA HIS A 375 5.26 2.40 -6.46
C HIS A 375 5.64 2.77 -5.03
N LEU A 376 6.44 3.81 -4.89
CA LEU A 376 6.77 4.44 -3.60
C LEU A 376 6.18 5.86 -3.57
N ASN A 377 6.30 6.49 -2.40
CA ASN A 377 5.87 7.87 -2.14
C ASN A 377 7.02 8.70 -1.52
N ILE A 378 8.22 8.59 -2.10
CA ILE A 378 9.39 9.39 -1.69
C ILE A 378 9.15 10.87 -2.08
N PRO A 379 9.46 11.84 -1.21
CA PRO A 379 9.40 13.25 -1.58
C PRO A 379 10.31 13.55 -2.78
N LYS A 380 9.77 14.19 -3.82
CA LYS A 380 10.56 14.55 -5.00
C LYS A 380 11.47 15.75 -4.68
N PRO A 381 12.80 15.67 -4.91
CA PRO A 381 13.68 16.80 -4.71
C PRO A 381 13.49 17.86 -5.81
N PRO A 382 14.02 19.09 -5.61
CA PRO A 382 14.09 20.09 -6.68
C PRO A 382 14.88 19.59 -7.91
N PRO A 383 14.68 20.19 -9.10
CA PRO A 383 15.49 19.88 -10.26
C PRO A 383 17.00 20.05 -9.98
N GLY A 384 17.78 19.03 -10.31
CA GLY A 384 19.24 19.03 -10.14
C GLY A 384 19.74 18.48 -8.79
N GLU A 385 18.85 18.32 -7.80
CA GLU A 385 19.20 17.79 -6.49
C GLU A 385 19.04 16.25 -6.43
N PRO A 386 19.90 15.53 -5.67
CA PRO A 386 19.78 14.09 -5.51
C PRO A 386 18.56 13.71 -4.66
N THR A 387 17.97 12.55 -4.96
CA THR A 387 16.91 11.98 -4.11
C THR A 387 17.55 11.18 -2.98
N LEU A 388 17.64 11.77 -1.79
CA LEU A 388 18.23 11.13 -0.62
C LEU A 388 17.17 10.48 0.28
N LEU A 389 17.26 9.17 0.43
CA LEU A 389 16.28 8.34 1.14
C LEU A 389 16.55 8.29 2.64
N THR A 390 15.49 8.06 3.42
CA THR A 390 15.60 7.54 4.78
C THR A 390 15.94 6.04 4.76
N HIS A 391 16.38 5.49 5.90
CA HIS A 391 16.58 4.04 6.01
C HIS A 391 15.28 3.25 5.76
N ASP A 392 14.14 3.77 6.23
CA ASP A 392 12.84 3.16 5.98
C ASP A 392 12.45 3.18 4.49
N GLU A 393 12.77 4.24 3.74
CA GLU A 393 12.55 4.30 2.29
C GLU A 393 13.44 3.30 1.54
N VAL A 394 14.69 3.09 1.98
CA VAL A 394 15.55 2.01 1.46
C VAL A 394 14.92 0.64 1.70
N ARG A 395 14.52 0.36 2.95
CA ARG A 395 13.83 -0.91 3.29
C ARG A 395 12.55 -1.10 2.48
N THR A 396 11.81 -0.02 2.24
CA THR A 396 10.60 -0.05 1.41
C THR A 396 10.92 -0.41 -0.04
N ALA A 397 12.00 0.13 -0.62
CA ALA A 397 12.42 -0.24 -1.96
C ALA A 397 12.75 -1.73 -2.08
N PHE A 398 13.48 -2.30 -1.11
CA PHE A 398 13.75 -3.74 -1.05
C PHE A 398 12.48 -4.58 -0.83
N HIS A 399 11.57 -4.12 0.02
CA HIS A 399 10.29 -4.80 0.28
C HIS A 399 9.45 -4.94 -0.98
N GLU A 400 9.20 -3.82 -1.68
CA GLU A 400 8.40 -3.82 -2.91
C GLU A 400 9.09 -4.61 -4.03
N PHE A 401 10.42 -4.59 -4.06
CA PHE A 401 11.17 -5.36 -5.04
C PHE A 401 11.11 -6.87 -4.76
N GLY A 402 10.98 -7.28 -3.49
CA GLY A 402 10.65 -8.66 -3.12
C GLY A 402 9.33 -9.12 -3.77
N HIS A 403 8.30 -8.27 -3.76
CA HIS A 403 7.06 -8.54 -4.49
C HIS A 403 7.28 -8.55 -6.01
N ALA A 404 8.11 -7.64 -6.55
CA ALA A 404 8.43 -7.63 -7.97
C ALA A 404 9.10 -8.94 -8.40
N LEU A 405 10.08 -9.44 -7.64
CA LEU A 405 10.74 -10.72 -7.86
C LEU A 405 9.74 -11.88 -7.83
N HIS A 406 8.83 -11.91 -6.85
CA HIS A 406 7.79 -12.93 -6.78
C HIS A 406 6.92 -12.95 -8.05
N GLY A 407 6.55 -11.78 -8.59
CA GLY A 407 5.79 -11.69 -9.84
C GLY A 407 6.62 -12.03 -11.09
N MET A 408 7.89 -11.60 -11.14
CA MET A 408 8.78 -11.82 -12.30
C MET A 408 9.18 -13.29 -12.45
N PHE A 409 9.41 -13.99 -11.33
CA PHE A 409 9.76 -15.41 -11.33
C PHE A 409 8.58 -16.37 -11.38
N SER A 410 7.35 -15.86 -11.46
CA SER A 410 6.19 -16.74 -11.62
C SER A 410 6.35 -17.61 -12.87
N ASN A 411 6.11 -18.91 -12.70
CA ASN A 411 6.18 -19.90 -13.78
C ASN A 411 4.99 -20.86 -13.65
N VAL A 412 3.79 -20.29 -13.72
CA VAL A 412 2.53 -21.02 -13.62
C VAL A 412 1.90 -21.16 -15.00
N LYS A 413 1.12 -22.23 -15.20
CA LYS A 413 0.30 -22.39 -16.40
C LYS A 413 -0.89 -21.43 -16.34
N TYR A 414 -1.60 -21.37 -15.22
CA TYR A 414 -2.87 -20.65 -15.14
C TYR A 414 -2.74 -19.26 -14.50
N PRO A 415 -3.31 -18.19 -15.12
CA PRO A 415 -3.20 -16.81 -14.63
C PRO A 415 -3.96 -16.53 -13.31
N ARG A 416 -4.68 -17.54 -12.81
CA ARG A 416 -5.37 -17.47 -11.50
C ARG A 416 -4.37 -17.61 -10.35
N PHE A 417 -3.25 -18.29 -10.57
CA PHE A 417 -2.10 -18.35 -9.69
C PHE A 417 -1.13 -17.22 -10.05
#